data_AF-A0A8T9MZZ7-F1
#
_entry.id   AF-A0A8T9MZZ7-F1
#
_cell.length_a   1.000
_cell.length_b   1.000
_cell.length_c   1.000
_cell.angle_alpha   90.00
_cell.angle_beta   90.00
_cell.angle_gamma   90.00
#
_symmetry.space_group_name_H-M   'P 1'
#
loop_
_entity.id
_entity.type
_entity.pdbx_description
1 polymer ?
#
loop_
_entity_poly.entity_id
_entity_poly.type
_entity_poly.pdbx_seq_one_letter_code
_entity_poly.pdbx_strand_id
1 'polypeptide(L)'
;MYEPAADADHLAAFGLSEADFSEQSVCEIWAEHWEAVMLFIDCETQWRIGMGGIIGLDYTAVKTLLEIRQIPPDQWAEFLENIQIMEAAALNVIWERNNGK
;
A
#
# COMPACT_ATOMS: atom_id res chain seq x y z
N MET A 1 -2.24 29.69 2.53
CA MET A 1 -2.78 30.30 1.31
C MET A 1 -3.18 29.15 0.42
N TYR A 2 -4.48 28.90 0.25
CA TYR A 2 -4.96 27.88 -0.68
C TYR A 2 -5.14 28.56 -2.04
N GLU A 3 -4.43 28.09 -3.06
CA GLU A 3 -4.70 28.46 -4.45
C GLU A 3 -5.71 27.45 -5.00
N PRO A 4 -6.86 27.94 -5.54
CA PRO A 4 -7.85 27.05 -6.13
C PRO A 4 -7.28 26.35 -7.35
N ALA A 5 -7.68 25.09 -7.55
CA ALA A 5 -7.31 24.32 -8.74
C ALA A 5 -7.71 25.07 -10.02
N ALA A 6 -6.85 24.99 -11.04
CA ALA A 6 -7.12 25.58 -12.34
C ALA A 6 -8.40 24.98 -12.94
N ASP A 7 -9.22 25.83 -13.58
CA ASP A 7 -10.43 25.36 -14.27
C ASP A 7 -10.08 24.45 -15.45
N ALA A 8 -11.03 23.61 -15.86
CA ALA A 8 -10.84 22.64 -16.93
C ALA A 8 -10.45 23.29 -18.28
N ASP A 9 -10.90 24.51 -18.52
CA ASP A 9 -10.60 25.27 -19.74
C ASP A 9 -9.13 25.74 -19.76
N HIS A 10 -8.59 26.15 -18.62
CA HIS A 10 -7.16 26.48 -18.46
C HIS A 10 -6.29 25.24 -18.65
N LEU A 11 -6.66 24.09 -18.10
CA LEU A 11 -5.92 22.84 -18.29
C LEU A 11 -5.90 22.43 -19.77
N ALA A 12 -7.05 22.48 -20.44
CA ALA A 12 -7.19 22.13 -21.85
C ALA A 12 -6.37 23.05 -22.79
N ALA A 13 -6.20 24.33 -22.44
CA ALA A 13 -5.36 25.26 -23.20
C ALA A 13 -3.89 24.83 -23.25
N PHE A 14 -3.41 24.07 -22.24
CA PHE A 14 -2.09 23.46 -22.21
C PHE A 14 -2.08 22.00 -22.67
N GLY A 15 -3.22 21.47 -23.15
CA GLY A 15 -3.38 20.07 -23.52
C GLY A 15 -3.39 19.10 -22.34
N LEU A 16 -3.67 19.61 -21.14
CA LEU A 16 -3.72 18.85 -19.90
C LEU A 16 -5.19 18.60 -19.49
N SER A 17 -5.40 17.54 -18.73
CA SER A 17 -6.68 17.16 -18.13
C SER A 17 -6.55 17.07 -16.61
N GLU A 18 -7.67 17.10 -15.89
CA GLU A 18 -7.67 16.87 -14.44
C GLU A 18 -7.02 15.53 -14.06
N ALA A 19 -7.09 14.52 -14.94
CA ALA A 19 -6.47 13.22 -14.72
C ALA A 19 -4.93 13.29 -14.67
N ASP A 20 -4.31 14.24 -15.39
CA ASP A 20 -2.85 14.44 -15.38
C ASP A 20 -2.34 15.00 -14.04
N PHE A 21 -3.26 15.54 -13.23
CA PHE A 21 -3.02 16.06 -11.88
C PHE A 21 -3.76 15.26 -10.81
N SER A 22 -4.54 14.25 -11.20
CA SER A 22 -5.03 13.26 -10.26
C SER A 22 -3.80 12.57 -9.70
N GLU A 23 -3.63 12.59 -8.39
CA GLU A 23 -2.53 11.91 -7.71
C GLU A 23 -2.67 10.39 -7.93
N GLN A 24 -2.33 9.89 -9.13
CA GLN A 24 -1.73 8.59 -9.24
C GLN A 24 -0.37 8.75 -8.62
N SER A 25 -0.31 8.57 -7.30
CA SER A 25 0.94 8.54 -6.56
C SER A 25 1.76 7.37 -7.07
N VAL A 26 2.54 7.60 -8.13
CA VAL A 26 3.51 6.63 -8.63
C VAL A 26 4.52 6.42 -7.51
N CYS A 27 4.43 5.28 -6.84
CA CYS A 27 5.39 4.88 -5.84
C CYS A 27 6.56 4.19 -6.55
N GLU A 28 7.71 4.85 -6.58
CA GLU A 28 8.94 4.22 -7.06
C GLU A 28 9.36 3.12 -6.07
N ILE A 29 9.48 1.90 -6.56
CA ILE A 29 9.88 0.72 -5.79
C ILE A 29 11.22 0.24 -6.33
N TRP A 30 12.20 0.05 -5.44
CA TRP A 30 13.49 -0.53 -5.82
C TRP A 30 13.32 -1.99 -6.24
N ALA A 31 14.10 -2.42 -7.24
CA ALA A 31 13.93 -3.72 -7.88
C ALA A 31 14.01 -4.89 -6.88
N GLU A 32 14.87 -4.81 -5.87
CA GLU A 32 14.98 -5.84 -4.83
C GLU A 32 13.74 -5.98 -3.95
N HIS A 33 12.93 -4.92 -3.79
CA HIS A 33 11.74 -4.93 -2.94
C HIS A 33 10.45 -5.22 -3.71
N TRP A 34 10.52 -5.29 -5.04
CA TRP A 34 9.34 -5.48 -5.89
C TRP A 34 8.53 -6.72 -5.49
N GLU A 35 9.18 -7.86 -5.31
CA GLU A 35 8.51 -9.10 -4.92
C GLU A 35 7.89 -9.02 -3.52
N ALA A 36 8.53 -8.34 -2.58
CA ALA A 36 7.98 -8.12 -1.25
C ALA A 36 6.74 -7.20 -1.29
N VAL A 37 6.77 -6.14 -2.10
CA VAL A 37 5.61 -5.27 -2.30
C VAL A 37 4.46 -6.02 -2.96
N MET A 38 4.74 -6.84 -3.98
CA MET A 38 3.71 -7.68 -4.60
C MET A 38 3.12 -8.68 -3.60
N LEU A 39 3.94 -9.30 -2.74
CA LEU A 39 3.46 -10.16 -1.65
C LEU A 39 2.55 -9.39 -0.69
N PHE A 40 2.91 -8.15 -0.32
CA PHE A 40 2.10 -7.30 0.53
C PHE A 40 0.74 -6.96 -0.09
N ILE A 41 0.72 -6.64 -1.40
CA ILE A 41 -0.52 -6.38 -2.15
C ILE A 41 -1.40 -7.63 -2.19
N ASP A 42 -0.84 -8.82 -2.39
CA ASP A 42 -1.63 -10.06 -2.31
C ASP A 42 -2.25 -10.27 -0.92
N CYS A 43 -1.64 -9.73 0.13
CA CYS A 43 -2.17 -9.76 1.50
C CYS A 43 -3.24 -8.68 1.77
N GLU A 44 -3.55 -7.78 0.83
CA GLU A 44 -4.38 -6.58 1.03
C GLU A 44 -5.74 -6.87 1.69
N THR A 45 -6.31 -8.05 1.44
CA THR A 45 -7.62 -8.45 1.97
C THR A 45 -7.54 -9.27 3.26
N GLN A 46 -6.34 -9.63 3.71
CA GLN A 46 -6.09 -10.61 4.78
C GLN A 46 -5.80 -9.92 6.12
N TRP A 47 -6.64 -8.96 6.50
CA TRP A 47 -6.54 -8.24 7.76
C TRP A 47 -7.33 -8.94 8.87
N ARG A 48 -6.72 -9.02 10.05
CA ARG A 48 -7.39 -9.38 11.30
C ARG A 48 -8.06 -8.15 11.90
N ILE A 49 -9.28 -8.36 12.38
CA ILE A 49 -10.14 -7.33 12.97
C ILE A 49 -10.40 -7.68 14.43
N GLY A 50 -10.13 -6.73 15.32
CA GLY A 50 -10.48 -6.77 16.73
C GLY A 50 -11.60 -5.79 17.08
N MET A 51 -11.87 -5.63 18.37
CA MET A 51 -12.97 -4.79 18.88
C MET A 51 -12.86 -3.30 18.48
N GLY A 52 -11.65 -2.83 18.12
CA GLY A 52 -11.37 -1.45 17.72
C GLY A 52 -11.04 -1.28 16.22
N GLY A 53 -11.25 -2.30 15.39
CA GLY A 53 -10.92 -2.26 13.96
C GLY A 53 -9.76 -3.18 13.59
N ILE A 54 -9.07 -2.85 12.50
CA ILE A 54 -7.94 -3.64 11.97
C ILE A 54 -6.76 -3.58 12.95
N ILE A 55 -6.19 -4.75 13.27
CA ILE A 55 -5.07 -4.90 14.23
C ILE A 55 -3.78 -5.44 13.61
N GLY A 56 -3.83 -5.99 12.39
CA GLY A 56 -2.68 -6.57 11.69
C GLY A 56 -3.09 -7.59 10.62
N LEU A 57 -2.15 -8.04 9.81
CA LEU A 57 -2.29 -9.09 8.81
C LEU A 57 -2.35 -10.47 9.44
N ASP A 58 -3.03 -11.41 8.77
CA ASP A 58 -2.96 -12.82 9.15
C ASP A 58 -1.66 -13.45 8.63
N TYR A 59 -0.69 -13.66 9.51
CA TYR A 59 0.58 -14.30 9.12
C TYR A 59 0.43 -15.74 8.61
N THR A 60 -0.68 -16.41 8.89
CA THR A 60 -0.99 -17.70 8.25
C THR A 60 -1.23 -17.50 6.76
N ALA A 61 -1.97 -16.45 6.39
CA ALA A 61 -2.18 -16.09 4.99
C ALA A 61 -0.89 -15.61 4.32
N VAL A 62 -0.07 -14.80 5.01
CA VAL A 62 1.27 -14.41 4.52
C VAL A 62 2.13 -15.63 4.22
N LYS A 63 2.17 -16.60 5.14
CA LYS A 63 2.89 -17.87 4.95
C LYS A 63 2.34 -18.65 3.75
N THR A 64 1.02 -18.76 3.61
CA THR A 64 0.41 -19.41 2.46
C THR A 64 0.76 -18.71 1.14
N LEU A 65 0.85 -17.39 1.12
CA LEU A 65 1.23 -16.64 -0.06
C LEU A 65 2.72 -16.78 -0.39
N LEU A 66 3.60 -16.86 0.61
CA LEU A 66 5.02 -17.24 0.42
C LEU A 66 5.15 -18.61 -0.26
N GLU A 67 4.33 -19.59 0.17
CA GLU A 67 4.29 -20.93 -0.42
C GLU A 67 3.75 -20.90 -1.86
N ILE A 68 2.66 -20.17 -2.12
CA ILE A 68 2.06 -20.03 -3.46
C ILE A 68 3.02 -19.37 -4.45
N ARG A 69 3.74 -18.33 -4.01
CA ARG A 69 4.76 -17.64 -4.81
C ARG A 69 6.07 -18.43 -4.96
N GLN A 70 6.20 -19.57 -4.29
CA GLN A 70 7.39 -20.42 -4.30
C GLN A 70 8.65 -19.68 -3.83
N ILE A 71 8.50 -18.75 -2.87
CA ILE A 71 9.64 -18.09 -2.25
C ILE A 71 10.46 -19.13 -1.47
N PRO A 72 11.80 -19.18 -1.62
CA PRO A 72 12.64 -20.13 -0.90
C PRO A 72 12.49 -19.99 0.64
N PRO A 73 12.34 -21.09 1.41
CA PRO A 73 12.13 -21.04 2.86
C PRO A 73 13.23 -20.30 3.64
N ASP A 74 14.46 -20.29 3.15
CA ASP A 74 15.59 -19.55 3.72
C ASP A 74 15.45 -18.02 3.61
N GLN A 75 14.60 -17.53 2.70
CA GLN A 75 14.29 -16.11 2.52
C GLN A 75 13.01 -15.67 3.24
N TRP A 76 12.25 -16.60 3.82
CA TRP A 76 10.95 -16.27 4.42
C TRP A 76 11.05 -15.26 5.56
N ALA A 77 12.14 -15.30 6.34
CA ALA A 77 12.37 -14.34 7.41
C ALA A 77 12.52 -12.91 6.87
N GLU A 78 13.28 -12.73 5.79
CA GLU A 78 13.49 -11.44 5.14
C GLU A 78 12.20 -10.90 4.53
N PHE A 79 11.45 -11.74 3.82
CA PHE A 79 10.14 -11.33 3.29
C PHE A 79 9.17 -10.96 4.40
N LEU A 80 9.10 -11.74 5.48
CA LEU A 80 8.24 -11.42 6.61
C LEU A 80 8.61 -10.08 7.25
N GLU A 81 9.89 -9.77 7.40
CA GLU A 81 10.36 -8.47 7.90
C GLU A 81 9.89 -7.32 6.99
N ASN A 82 10.05 -7.46 5.67
CA ASN A 82 9.56 -6.48 4.70
C ASN A 82 8.03 -6.28 4.80
N ILE A 83 7.27 -7.37 4.95
CA ILE A 83 5.81 -7.32 5.15
C ILE A 83 5.46 -6.58 6.44
N GLN A 84 6.17 -6.83 7.54
CA GLN A 84 5.92 -6.16 8.82
C GLN A 84 6.16 -4.66 8.77
N ILE A 85 7.17 -4.22 8.00
CA ILE A 85 7.43 -2.78 7.79
C ILE A 85 6.25 -2.13 7.06
N MET A 86 5.77 -2.75 5.98
CA MET A 86 4.63 -2.24 5.21
C MET A 86 3.31 -2.32 6.00
N GLU A 87 3.10 -3.38 6.78
CA GLU A 87 1.96 -3.54 7.68
C GLU A 87 1.90 -2.41 8.71
N ALA A 88 3.03 -2.12 9.38
CA ALA A 88 3.09 -1.05 10.37
C ALA A 88 2.77 0.32 9.73
N ALA A 89 3.31 0.59 8.54
CA ALA A 89 3.01 1.81 7.80
C ALA A 89 1.52 1.89 7.42
N ALA A 90 0.93 0.81 6.91
CA ALA A 90 -0.48 0.74 6.56
C ALA A 90 -1.39 0.91 7.79
N LEU A 91 -1.06 0.29 8.92
CA LEU A 91 -1.80 0.44 10.18
C LEU A 91 -1.80 1.88 10.66
N ASN A 92 -0.66 2.58 10.60
CA ASN A 92 -0.59 4.00 10.95
C ASN A 92 -1.55 4.83 10.10
N VAL A 93 -1.55 4.65 8.77
CA VAL A 93 -2.45 5.37 7.86
C VAL A 93 -3.92 5.03 8.12
N ILE A 94 -4.24 3.74 8.34
CA ILE A 94 -5.61 3.28 8.64
C ILE A 94 -6.11 3.91 9.94
N TRP A 95 -5.29 3.91 10.99
CA TRP A 95 -5.67 4.46 12.29
C TRP A 95 -5.75 5.99 12.26
N GLU A 96 -4.82 6.68 11.59
CA GLU A 96 -4.89 8.13 11.38
C GLU A 96 -6.20 8.52 10.69
N ARG A 97 -6.58 7.80 9.62
CA ARG A 97 -7.83 8.04 8.89
C ARG A 97 -9.07 7.74 9.73
N ASN A 98 -9.03 6.71 10.58
CA ASN A 98 -10.15 6.33 11.44
C ASN A 98 -10.32 7.25 12.66
N ASN A 99 -9.21 7.80 13.17
CA ASN A 99 -9.18 8.69 14.32
C ASN A 99 -9.38 10.17 13.93
N GLY A 100 -9.05 10.55 12.70
CA GLY A 100 -9.23 11.89 12.13
C GLY A 100 -10.66 12.20 11.67
N LYS A 101 -11.68 11.59 12.28
CA LYS A 101 -13.08 12.00 12.07
C LYS A 101 -13.35 13.40 12.61
#